data_AF-A0A2G9TJK7-F1
#
_entry.id   AF-A0A2G9TJK7-F1
#
_cell.length_a   1.000
_cell.length_b   1.000
_cell.length_c   1.000
_cell.angle_alpha   90.00
_cell.angle_beta   90.00
_cell.angle_gamma   90.00
#
_symmetry.space_group_name_H-M   'P 1'
#
loop_
_entity.id
_entity.type
_entity.pdbx_description
1 polymer ?
#
loop_
_entity_poly.entity_id
_entity_poly.type
_entity_poly.pdbx_seq_one_letter_code
_entity_poly.pdbx_strand_id
1 'polypeptide(L)' 'MKAVVNFSQLYPFEDTSAAELSAANCKPKEDGKRAIYEVELWEKPWENFEQFNVKKVKTLAAGEQV' A
#
# COMPACT_ATOMS: atom_id res chain seq x y z
N MET A 1 11.43 27.12 -14.23
CA MET A 1 12.16 25.84 -14.12
C MET A 1 11.28 24.85 -13.36
N LYS A 2 10.69 23.86 -14.04
CA LYS A 2 10.01 22.73 -13.39
C LYS A 2 10.89 21.50 -13.63
N ALA A 3 11.43 20.93 -12.57
CA ALA A 3 12.05 19.61 -12.66
C ALA A 3 10.92 18.58 -12.78
N VAL A 4 10.86 17.89 -13.91
CA VAL A 4 10.06 16.66 -14.06
C VAL A 4 10.90 15.55 -13.45
N VAL A 5 10.48 15.04 -12.30
CA VAL A 5 11.12 13.88 -11.69
C VAL A 5 10.63 12.65 -12.45
N ASN A 6 11.47 12.09 -13.31
CA ASN A 6 11.17 10.87 -14.04
C ASN A 6 11.59 9.67 -13.18
N PHE A 7 10.63 9.05 -12.50
CA PHE A 7 10.86 7.94 -11.56
C PHE A 7 11.33 6.64 -12.24
N SER A 8 11.34 6.56 -13.57
CA SER A 8 11.68 5.37 -14.35
C SER A 8 13.17 5.00 -14.37
N GLN A 9 14.07 5.88 -13.92
CA GLN A 9 15.53 5.65 -14.02
C GLN A 9 16.18 5.09 -12.75
N LEU A 10 15.43 4.85 -11.67
CA LEU A 10 16.02 4.44 -10.39
C LEU A 10 15.64 3.03 -9.91
N TYR A 11 14.67 2.37 -10.54
CA TYR A 11 14.31 0.97 -10.27
C TYR A 11 13.72 0.36 -11.54
N PRO A 12 14.03 -0.90 -11.91
CA PRO A 12 13.25 -1.60 -12.93
C PRO A 12 11.82 -1.73 -12.41
N PHE A 13 10.92 -0.91 -12.96
CA PHE A 13 9.48 -1.09 -12.79
C PHE A 13 9.08 -2.12 -13.84
N GLU A 14 8.94 -3.38 -13.43
CA GLU A 14 8.34 -4.41 -14.28
C GLU A 14 6.90 -3.96 -14.57
N ASP A 15 6.60 -3.63 -15.83
CA ASP A 15 5.24 -3.32 -16.30
C ASP A 15 4.38 -4.58 -16.20
N THR A 16 3.92 -4.88 -14.98
CA THR A 16 3.02 -6.00 -14.72
C THR A 16 1.62 -5.55 -15.11
N SER A 17 0.95 -6.31 -15.97
CA SER A 17 -0.40 -5.92 -16.39
C SER A 17 -1.35 -5.96 -15.19
N ALA A 18 -2.33 -5.05 -15.13
CA ALA A 18 -3.29 -5.01 -14.03
C ALA A 18 -4.09 -6.32 -13.89
N ALA A 19 -4.19 -7.11 -14.96
CA ALA A 19 -4.84 -8.42 -14.96
C ALA A 19 -4.01 -9.52 -14.25
N GLU A 20 -2.70 -9.32 -14.09
CA GLU A 20 -1.78 -10.27 -13.45
C GLU A 20 -1.54 -9.95 -11.96
N LEU A 21 -1.92 -8.75 -11.54
CA LEU A 21 -1.87 -8.31 -10.14
C LEU A 21 -2.98 -9.00 -9.34
N SER A 22 -2.63 -10.13 -8.73
CA SER A 22 -3.46 -10.79 -7.73
C SER A 22 -2.77 -10.73 -6.36
N ALA A 23 -3.56 -10.77 -5.28
CA ALA A 23 -3.00 -10.89 -3.94
C ALA A 23 -2.08 -12.12 -3.79
N ALA A 24 -2.32 -13.16 -4.59
CA ALA A 24 -1.48 -14.37 -4.63
C ALA A 24 -0.11 -14.14 -5.28
N ASN A 25 0.02 -13.15 -6.18
CA ASN A 25 1.26 -12.87 -6.91
C ASN A 25 2.00 -11.63 -6.39
N CYS A 26 1.41 -10.87 -5.46
CA CYS A 26 2.04 -9.70 -4.84
C CYS A 26 2.88 -10.10 -3.62
N LYS A 27 4.15 -10.45 -3.85
CA LYS A 27 5.11 -10.69 -2.76
C LYS A 27 5.54 -9.34 -2.15
N PRO A 28 5.70 -9.26 -0.81
CA PRO A 28 6.34 -8.09 -0.20
C PRO A 28 7.72 -7.87 -0.83
N LYS A 29 8.00 -6.63 -1.24
CA LYS A 29 9.34 -6.25 -1.71
C LYS A 29 10.32 -6.39 -0.54
N GLU A 30 11.48 -7.00 -0.77
CA GLU A 30 12.50 -7.23 0.27
C GLU A 30 12.93 -5.91 0.94
N ASP A 31 13.16 -4.85 0.14
CA ASP A 31 13.44 -3.48 0.63
C ASP A 31 12.18 -2.59 0.72
N GLY A 32 11.01 -3.20 0.89
CA GLY A 32 9.74 -2.50 1.00
C GLY A 32 9.63 -1.76 2.34
N LYS A 33 9.06 -0.54 2.30
CA LYS A 33 8.71 0.17 3.54
C LYS A 33 7.47 -0.45 4.15
N ARG A 34 7.54 -0.81 5.44
CA ARG A 34 6.39 -1.29 6.21
C ARG A 34 5.82 -0.17 7.06
N ALA A 35 4.52 -0.18 7.29
CA ALA A 35 3.85 0.79 8.15
C ALA A 35 2.68 0.14 8.89
N ILE A 36 2.39 0.64 10.08
CA ILE A 36 1.22 0.26 10.88
C ILE A 36 0.10 1.25 10.58
N TYR A 37 -1.06 0.71 10.31
CA TYR A 37 -2.30 1.45 10.11
C TYR A 37 -3.32 1.01 11.14
N GLU A 38 -4.08 1.98 11.62
CA GLU A 38 -5.28 1.79 12.39
C GLU A 38 -6.44 1.88 11.39
N VAL A 39 -7.32 0.89 11.41
CA VAL A 39 -8.46 0.80 10.51
C VAL A 39 -9.71 0.69 11.37
N GLU A 40 -10.60 1.67 11.27
CA GLU A 40 -11.92 1.61 11.85
C GLU A 40 -12.91 1.22 10.75
N LEU A 41 -13.70 0.19 11.02
CA LEU A 41 -14.77 -0.29 10.15
C LEU A 41 -16.11 0.04 10.79
N TRP A 42 -16.95 0.80 10.08
CA TRP A 42 -18.30 1.11 10.50
C TRP A 42 -19.31 0.51 9.51
N GLU A 43 -20.02 -0.50 9.99
CA GLU A 43 -21.07 -1.17 9.22
C GLU A 43 -22.45 -0.90 9.82
N LYS A 44 -23.42 -0.71 8.94
CA LYS A 44 -24.84 -0.71 9.26
C LYS A 44 -25.54 -1.59 8.22
N PRO A 45 -25.60 -2.92 8.44
CA PRO A 45 -26.14 -3.87 7.45
C PRO A 45 -27.59 -3.56 7.06
N TRP A 46 -28.39 -3.04 8.00
CA TRP A 46 -29.77 -2.64 7.78
C TRP A 46 -29.93 -1.41 6.86
N GLU A 47 -28.86 -0.65 6.63
CA GLU A 47 -28.83 0.46 5.66
C GLU A 47 -27.99 0.13 4.43
N ASN A 48 -27.48 -1.11 4.30
CA ASN A 48 -26.49 -1.48 3.28
C ASN A 48 -25.32 -0.49 3.23
N PHE A 49 -24.82 -0.11 4.41
CA PHE A 49 -23.77 0.89 4.59
C PHE A 49 -22.52 0.27 5.20
N GLU A 50 -21.37 0.61 4.62
CA GLU A 50 -20.04 0.23 5.08
C GLU A 50 -19.11 1.42 4.84
N GLN A 51 -18.33 1.78 5.85
CA GLN A 51 -17.34 2.86 5.77
C GLN A 51 -16.07 2.45 6.49
N PHE A 52 -14.94 2.76 5.87
CA PHE A 52 -13.61 2.58 6.44
C PHE A 52 -12.99 3.92 6.75
N ASN A 53 -12.41 4.05 7.94
CA ASN A 53 -11.53 5.13 8.30
C ASN A 53 -10.12 4.57 8.52
N VAL A 54 -9.17 4.97 7.68
CA VAL A 54 -7.81 4.43 7.70
C VAL A 54 -6.84 5.52 8.12
N LYS A 55 -6.16 5.30 9.24
CA LYS A 55 -5.17 6.23 9.79
C LYS A 55 -3.80 5.56 9.82
N LYS A 56 -2.79 6.24 9.28
CA LYS A 56 -1.40 5.79 9.40
C LYS A 56 -0.91 6.08 10.81
N VAL A 57 -0.49 5.05 11.53
CA VAL A 57 0.05 5.18 12.90
C VAL A 57 1.54 5.48 12.84
N LYS A 58 2.33 4.62 12.19
CA LYS A 58 3.78 4.80 12.02
C LYS A 58 4.34 4.05 10.83
N THR A 59 5.51 4.46 10.35
CA THR A 59 6.35 3.66 9.44
C THR A 59 7.32 2.86 10.30
N LEU A 60 7.51 1.58 10.00
CA LEU A 60 8.47 0.72 10.70
C LEU A 60 9.87 0.90 10.11
N ALA A 61 10.88 0.82 10.97
CA ALA A 61 12.27 0.74 10.53
C ALA A 61 12.59 -0.64 9.93
N ALA A 62 13.67 -0.72 9.15
CA ALA A 62 14.13 -1.99 8.60
C ALA A 62 14.47 -2.98 9.73
N GLY A 63 13.86 -4.17 9.69
CA GLY A 63 14.04 -5.21 10.71
C GLY A 63 13.21 -5.04 12.00
N GLU A 64 12.42 -3.96 12.13
CA GLU A 64 11.49 -3.79 13.25
C GLU A 64 10.32 -4.78 13.11
N GLN A 65 10.07 -5.57 14.17
CA GLN A 65 8.92 -6.46 14.27
C GLN A 65 7.72 -5.70 14.85
N VAL A 66 6.51 -6.13 14.49
CA VAL A 66 5.24 -5.54 14.94
C VAL A 66 4.90 -6.05 16.32
#